data_AF-V5FHI8-F1
#
_entry.id   AF-V5FHI8-F1
#
_cell.length_a   1.000
_cell.length_b   1.000
_cell.length_c   1.000
_cell.angle_alpha   90.00
_cell.angle_beta   90.00
_cell.angle_gamma   90.00
#
_symmetry.space_group_name_H-M   'P 1'
#
loop_
_entity.id
_entity.type
_entity.pdbx_description
1 polymer ?
#
loop_
_entity_poly.entity_id
_entity_poly.type
_entity_poly.pdbx_seq_one_letter_code
_entity_poly.pdbx_strand_id
1 'polypeptide(L)' 'MVLITGGGRGIGAGTSKLFASKGYAVCINYKSTSASAEALAQDMGLLQK' A
#
# COMPACT_ATOMS: atom_id res chain seq x y z
N MET A 1 -0.02 -8.19 -10.38
CA MET A 1 0.71 -7.20 -9.56
C MET A 1 0.20 -5.81 -9.91
N VAL A 2 0.05 -4.91 -8.93
CA VAL A 2 -0.42 -3.52 -9.13
C VAL A 2 0.57 -2.56 -8.48
N LEU A 3 1.00 -1.52 -9.21
CA LEU A 3 1.81 -0.42 -8.69
C LEU A 3 0.91 0.79 -8.42
N ILE A 4 0.94 1.30 -7.19
CA ILE A 4 0.13 2.45 -6.77
C ILE A 4 1.04 3.57 -6.31
N THR A 5 0.99 4.70 -7.02
CA THR A 5 1.70 5.92 -6.64
C THR A 5 0.91 6.71 -5.60
N GLY A 6 1.58 7.20 -4.56
CA GLY A 6 0.91 7.87 -3.44
C GLY A 6 0.04 6.91 -2.62
N GLY A 7 0.31 5.60 -2.69
CA GLY A 7 -0.56 4.57 -2.11
C GLY A 7 -0.60 4.54 -0.58
N GLY A 8 0.25 5.28 0.12
CA GLY A 8 0.30 5.25 1.59
C GLY A 8 -0.80 6.05 2.32
N ARG A 9 -1.59 6.89 1.62
CA ARG A 9 -2.57 7.80 2.25
C ARG A 9 -3.80 8.04 1.35
N GLY A 10 -4.88 8.55 1.94
CA GLY A 10 -6.07 9.02 1.22
C GLY A 10 -6.65 7.97 0.26
N ILE A 11 -6.99 8.41 -0.95
CA ILE A 11 -7.55 7.52 -1.99
C ILE A 11 -6.57 6.40 -2.36
N GLY A 12 -5.27 6.71 -2.48
CA GLY A 12 -4.25 5.71 -2.82
C GLY A 12 -4.19 4.56 -1.82
N ALA A 13 -4.41 4.85 -0.53
CA ALA A 13 -4.50 3.82 0.51
C ALA A 13 -5.74 2.95 0.35
N GLY A 14 -6.89 3.57 0.07
CA GLY A 14 -8.13 2.83 -0.23
C GLY A 14 -7.99 1.91 -1.44
N THR A 15 -7.37 2.40 -2.52
CA THR A 15 -7.08 1.59 -3.72
C THR A 15 -6.13 0.44 -3.40
N SER A 16 -5.09 0.68 -2.60
CA SER A 16 -4.15 -0.37 -2.16
C SER A 16 -4.86 -1.46 -1.36
N LYS A 17 -5.77 -1.09 -0.44
CA LYS A 17 -6.57 -2.03 0.36
C LYS A 17 -7.48 -2.89 -0.52
N LEU A 18 -8.15 -2.27 -1.49
CA LEU A 18 -9.04 -2.98 -2.40
C LEU A 18 -8.30 -4.01 -3.27
N PHE A 19 -7.10 -3.69 -3.77
CA PHE A 19 -6.34 -4.65 -4.56
C PHE A 19 -5.74 -5.77 -3.70
N ALA A 20 -5.22 -5.43 -2.51
CA ALA A 20 -4.72 -6.41 -1.57
C ALA A 20 -5.83 -7.40 -1.16
N SER A 21 -7.04 -6.92 -0.85
CA SER A 21 -8.19 -7.77 -0.49
C SER A 21 -8.66 -8.68 -1.64
N LYS A 22 -8.32 -8.33 -2.89
CA LYS A 22 -8.59 -9.15 -4.09
C LYS A 22 -7.46 -10.12 -4.42
N GLY A 23 -6.44 -10.24 -3.56
CA GLY A 23 -5.32 -11.17 -3.73
C GLY A 23 -4.22 -10.68 -4.68
N TYR A 24 -4.19 -9.40 -5.02
CA TYR A 24 -3.11 -8.86 -5.85
C TYR A 24 -1.86 -8.59 -5.00
N ALA A 25 -0.68 -8.87 -5.54
CA ALA A 25 0.55 -8.28 -5.05
C ALA A 25 0.55 -6.77 -5.33
N VAL A 26 0.59 -5.96 -4.26
CA VAL A 26 0.51 -4.49 -4.32
C VAL A 26 1.87 -3.88 -4.00
N CYS A 27 2.36 -3.02 -4.88
CA CYS A 27 3.55 -2.19 -4.65
C CYS A 27 3.10 -0.75 -4.38
N ILE A 28 3.50 -0.20 -3.23
CA ILE A 28 3.15 1.16 -2.81
C ILE A 28 4.36 2.07 -3.07
N ASN A 29 4.23 2.99 -4.03
CA ASN A 29 5.23 4.02 -4.28
C ASN A 29 4.87 5.31 -3.53
N TYR A 30 5.87 5.99 -2.99
CA TYR A 30 5.73 7.25 -2.26
C TYR A 30 6.87 8.20 -2.60
N LYS A 31 6.62 9.51 -2.47
CA LYS A 31 7.64 10.54 -2.72
C LYS A 31 8.32 11.03 -1.43
N SER A 32 7.53 11.39 -0.41
CA SER A 32 8.02 12.17 0.73
C SER A 32 7.85 11.51 2.09
N THR A 33 7.05 10.43 2.19
CA THR A 33 6.72 9.84 3.50
C THR A 33 6.61 8.34 3.38
N SER A 34 7.67 7.64 3.79
CA SER A 34 7.71 6.17 3.85
C SER A 34 6.83 5.62 4.97
N ALA A 35 6.81 6.30 6.13
CA ALA A 35 6.07 5.86 7.31
C ALA A 35 4.59 5.53 7.05
N SER A 36 3.89 6.34 6.24
CA SER A 36 2.49 6.05 5.91
C SER A 36 2.33 4.85 4.97
N ALA A 37 3.28 4.65 4.04
CA ALA A 37 3.28 3.49 3.15
C ALA A 37 3.61 2.20 3.92
N GLU A 38 4.59 2.26 4.82
CA GLU A 38 4.98 1.14 5.69
C GLU A 38 3.86 0.78 6.65
N ALA A 39 3.26 1.74 7.35
CA ALA A 39 2.13 1.50 8.25
C ALA A 39 0.96 0.84 7.51
N LEU A 40 0.68 1.27 6.28
CA LEU A 40 -0.36 0.67 5.45
C LEU A 40 -0.01 -0.77 5.02
N ALA A 41 1.23 -1.01 4.60
CA ALA A 41 1.68 -2.35 4.23
C ALA A 41 1.66 -3.30 5.43
N GLN A 42 1.96 -2.81 6.64
CA GLN A 42 1.88 -3.56 7.88
C GLN A 42 0.43 -3.87 8.28
N ASP A 43 -0.49 -2.91 8.13
CA ASP A 43 -1.94 -3.09 8.31
C ASP A 43 -2.52 -4.17 7.38
N MET A 44 -1.98 -4.30 6.16
CA MET A 44 -2.37 -5.33 5.19
C MET A 44 -1.65 -6.67 5.36
N GLY A 45 -0.70 -6.79 6.30
CA GLY A 45 0.14 -7.99 6.44
C GLY A 45 1.13 -8.20 5.29
N LEU A 46 1.37 -7.18 4.47
CA LEU A 46 2.28 -7.21 3.31
C LEU A 46 3.76 -7.02 3.69
N LEU A 47 4.05 -6.52 4.89
CA LEU A 47 5.40 -6.46 5.45
C LEU A 47 5.62 -7.66 6.39
N GLN A 48 6.34 -8.66 5.89
CA GLN A 48 6.96 -9.71 6.70
C GLN A 48 8.39 -9.25 7.02
N LYS A 49 8.81 -9.37 8.30
CA LYS A 49 10.17 -9.02 8.74
C LYS A 49 11.24 -9.86 8.03
#